data_AF-A0A0N4WRD0-F1
#
_entry.id   AF-A0A0N4WRD0-F1
#
_cell.length_a   1.000
_cell.length_b   1.000
_cell.length_c   1.000
_cell.angle_alpha   90.00
_cell.angle_beta   90.00
_cell.angle_gamma   90.00
#
_symmetry.space_group_name_H-M   'P 1'
#
loop_
_entity.id
_entity.type
_entity.pdbx_description
1 polymer ?
#
loop_
_entity_poly.entity_id
_entity_poly.type
_entity_poly.pdbx_seq_one_letter_code
_entity_poly.pdbx_strand_id
1 'polypeptide(L)'
;MTSPSPSGASSSSDSPVTAGTSHGKELAVDEANVVIETKLKFNPGLNTFFMDAFREAVKHYAHANGVEYSDAVVQERTHQLGDKLAMEYFVHGVDCEQLGKFLSAGKLMTNHLVKNVISICNGRPMLL
;
A
#
# COMPACT_ATOMS: atom_id res chain seq x y z
N MET A 1 41.65 -26.66 -54.98
CA MET A 1 41.63 -27.98 -54.32
C MET A 1 41.28 -27.72 -52.86
N THR A 2 40.28 -28.27 -52.17
CA THR A 2 39.07 -29.06 -52.44
C THR A 2 38.34 -28.99 -51.07
N SER A 3 37.04 -28.71 -51.02
CA SER A 3 36.24 -28.92 -49.78
C SER A 3 36.15 -30.42 -49.44
N PRO A 4 35.71 -30.81 -48.22
CA PRO A 4 34.26 -30.94 -48.02
C PRO A 4 33.73 -30.64 -46.60
N SER A 5 32.46 -30.24 -46.53
CA SER A 5 31.56 -30.39 -45.37
C SER A 5 31.14 -31.87 -45.18
N PRO A 6 30.53 -32.24 -44.04
CA PRO A 6 29.06 -32.37 -43.94
C PRO A 6 28.55 -31.93 -42.55
N SER A 7 27.27 -31.80 -42.19
CA SER A 7 25.94 -31.81 -42.80
C SER A 7 25.02 -31.29 -41.69
N GLY A 8 24.00 -30.50 -42.01
CA GLY A 8 22.97 -30.11 -41.03
C GLY A 8 21.86 -29.35 -41.71
N ALA A 9 20.70 -29.99 -41.83
CA ALA A 9 19.63 -29.70 -42.78
C ALA A 9 18.90 -28.38 -42.56
N SER A 10 18.44 -27.81 -43.68
CA SER A 10 17.43 -26.77 -43.78
C SER A 10 16.06 -27.25 -43.29
N SER A 11 15.32 -26.36 -42.62
CA SER A 11 13.87 -26.29 -42.73
C SER A 11 13.44 -24.85 -42.50
N SER A 12 13.15 -24.17 -43.60
CA SER A 12 12.43 -22.91 -43.63
C SER A 12 10.95 -23.20 -43.36
N SER A 13 10.30 -22.41 -42.52
CA SER A 13 8.86 -22.26 -42.55
C SER A 13 8.53 -20.79 -42.30
N ASP A 14 7.68 -20.29 -43.17
CA ASP A 14 7.26 -18.91 -43.34
C ASP A 14 6.67 -18.22 -42.10
N SER A 15 6.87 -16.89 -42.12
CA SER A 15 6.28 -15.75 -41.40
C SER A 15 4.90 -15.90 -40.71
N PRO A 16 4.52 -15.05 -39.70
CA PRO A 16 4.74 -13.61 -39.74
C PRO A 16 5.21 -12.90 -38.46
N VAL A 17 5.82 -11.73 -38.71
CA VAL A 17 6.04 -10.62 -37.80
C VAL A 17 4.78 -10.36 -36.96
N THR A 18 4.80 -10.79 -35.71
CA THR A 18 3.84 -10.28 -34.73
C THR A 18 4.51 -9.10 -34.04
N ALA A 19 4.12 -7.91 -34.47
CA ALA A 19 4.37 -6.68 -33.74
C ALA A 19 3.82 -6.84 -32.32
N GLY A 20 4.73 -7.13 -31.38
CA GLY A 20 4.44 -7.10 -29.95
C GLY A 20 4.10 -5.69 -29.56
N THR A 21 2.81 -5.37 -29.68
CA THR A 21 2.22 -4.12 -29.18
C THR A 21 2.55 -4.03 -27.70
N SER A 22 3.25 -2.96 -27.32
CA SER A 22 3.61 -2.66 -25.93
C SER A 22 2.37 -2.66 -25.05
N HIS A 23 2.08 -3.79 -24.43
CA HIS A 23 1.26 -3.82 -23.24
C HIS A 23 2.25 -3.64 -22.11
N GLY A 24 2.63 -2.38 -21.89
CA GLY A 24 3.24 -1.97 -20.63
C GLY A 24 2.32 -2.52 -19.56
N LYS A 25 2.81 -3.50 -18.80
CA LYS A 25 2.10 -4.03 -17.66
C LYS A 25 1.80 -2.81 -16.80
N GLU A 26 0.52 -2.49 -16.66
CA GLU A 26 0.05 -1.70 -15.53
C GLU A 26 0.57 -2.46 -14.32
N LEU A 27 1.65 -1.96 -13.71
CA LEU A 27 2.16 -2.47 -12.45
C LEU A 27 0.96 -2.36 -11.53
N ALA A 28 0.40 -3.50 -11.11
CA ALA A 28 -0.63 -3.51 -10.09
C ALA A 28 -0.05 -2.75 -8.90
N VAL A 29 -0.51 -1.52 -8.73
CA VAL A 29 -0.10 -0.66 -7.64
C VAL A 29 -0.79 -1.25 -6.42
N ASP A 30 -0.02 -1.81 -5.50
CA ASP A 30 -0.57 -2.42 -4.30
C ASP A 30 -1.35 -1.36 -3.50
N GLU A 31 -2.59 -1.69 -3.12
CA GLU A 31 -3.48 -0.76 -2.40
C GLU A 31 -3.79 -1.29 -1.02
N ALA A 32 -3.80 -0.39 -0.03
CA ALA A 32 -4.20 -0.72 1.32
C ALA A 32 -5.27 0.24 1.85
N ASN A 33 -6.19 -0.32 2.63
CA ASN A 33 -7.11 0.43 3.47
C ASN A 33 -6.78 0.13 4.94
N VAL A 34 -6.48 1.18 5.70
CA VAL A 34 -6.14 1.09 7.11
C VAL A 34 -7.16 1.87 7.92
N VAL A 35 -7.82 1.19 8.85
CA VAL A 35 -8.74 1.79 9.83
C VAL A 35 -8.13 1.70 11.22
N ILE A 36 -7.91 2.86 11.84
CA ILE A 36 -7.42 3.00 13.21
C ILE A 36 -8.61 3.39 14.09
N GLU A 37 -9.08 2.45 14.90
CA GLU A 37 -10.08 2.72 15.94
C GLU A 37 -9.35 3.24 17.19
N THR A 38 -9.70 4.44 17.63
CA THR A 38 -9.13 5.02 18.86
C THR A 38 -9.96 4.67 20.09
N LYS A 39 -9.40 4.88 21.28
CA LYS A 39 -10.11 4.79 22.56
C LYS A 39 -10.97 6.03 22.83
N LEU A 40 -10.80 7.10 22.04
CA LEU A 40 -11.51 8.36 22.17
C LEU A 40 -12.96 8.23 21.69
N LYS A 41 -13.87 8.96 22.33
CA LYS A 41 -15.25 9.06 21.84
C LYS A 41 -15.30 9.98 20.62
N PHE A 42 -16.13 9.63 19.65
CA PHE A 42 -16.37 10.49 18.49
C PHE A 42 -16.99 11.81 18.96
N ASN A 43 -16.38 12.93 18.59
CA ASN A 43 -16.91 14.26 18.86
C ASN A 43 -16.69 15.16 17.63
N PRO A 44 -17.73 15.44 16.83
CA PRO A 44 -17.59 16.18 15.59
C PRO A 44 -16.98 17.58 15.77
N GLY A 45 -17.13 18.20 16.94
CA GLY A 45 -16.52 19.51 17.25
C GLY A 45 -15.00 19.46 17.49
N LEU A 46 -14.42 18.29 17.73
CA LEU A 46 -12.99 18.09 17.99
C LEU A 46 -12.29 17.26 16.90
N ASN A 47 -13.05 16.69 15.95
CA ASN A 47 -12.51 15.77 14.95
C ASN A 47 -11.39 16.41 14.10
N THR A 48 -11.53 17.66 13.69
CA THR A 48 -10.48 18.37 12.93
C THR A 48 -9.19 18.49 13.72
N PHE A 49 -9.27 18.84 15.00
CA PHE A 49 -8.10 18.91 15.87
C PHE A 49 -7.42 17.53 16.02
N PHE A 50 -8.21 16.48 16.26
CA PHE A 50 -7.67 15.13 16.36
C PHE A 50 -7.09 14.62 15.04
N MET A 51 -7.69 14.98 13.91
CA MET A 51 -7.17 14.66 12.57
C MET A 51 -5.81 15.27 12.34
N ASP A 52 -5.66 16.57 12.60
CA ASP A 52 -4.40 17.26 12.37
C ASP A 52 -3.30 16.67 13.26
N ALA A 53 -3.60 16.43 14.54
CA ALA A 53 -2.65 15.82 15.47
C ALA A 53 -2.25 14.39 15.05
N PHE A 54 -3.19 13.56 14.62
CA PHE A 54 -2.90 12.20 14.14
C PHE A 54 -2.12 12.22 12.83
N ARG A 55 -2.51 13.06 11.88
CA ARG A 55 -1.83 13.22 10.59
C ARG A 55 -0.37 13.58 10.81
N GLU A 56 -0.10 14.57 11.66
CA GLU A 56 1.28 14.96 11.98
C GLU A 56 2.05 13.84 12.68
N ALA A 57 1.40 13.08 13.58
CA ALA A 57 2.02 11.92 14.21
C ALA A 57 2.36 10.81 13.18
N VAL A 58 1.46 10.52 12.24
CA VAL A 58 1.68 9.55 11.16
C VAL A 58 2.77 10.02 10.21
N LYS A 59 2.76 11.30 9.80
CA LYS A 59 3.81 11.92 8.97
C LYS A 59 5.18 11.82 9.63
N HIS A 60 5.28 12.22 10.89
CA HIS A 60 6.52 12.16 11.65
C HIS A 60 7.01 10.70 11.79
N TYR A 61 6.10 9.77 12.08
CA TYR A 61 6.44 8.35 12.20
C TYR A 61 6.86 7.73 10.86
N ALA A 62 6.18 8.06 9.76
CA ALA A 62 6.55 7.65 8.40
C ALA A 62 7.95 8.14 8.03
N HIS A 63 8.21 9.44 8.21
CA HIS A 63 9.52 10.03 7.98
C HIS A 63 10.63 9.36 8.80
N ALA A 64 10.39 9.09 10.09
CA ALA A 64 11.34 8.41 10.97
C ALA A 64 11.66 6.97 10.53
N ASN A 65 10.77 6.32 9.76
CA ASN A 65 10.94 4.96 9.26
C ASN A 65 11.27 4.91 7.76
N GLY A 66 11.60 6.05 7.15
CA GLY A 66 11.95 6.13 5.72
C GLY A 66 10.79 5.82 4.78
N VAL A 67 9.55 5.98 5.24
CA VAL A 67 8.34 5.83 4.42
C VAL A 67 7.97 7.20 3.86
N GLU A 68 7.90 7.30 2.53
CA GLU A 68 7.49 8.53 1.86
C GLU A 68 5.98 8.73 2.05
N TYR A 69 5.62 9.69 2.90
CA TYR A 69 4.24 10.10 3.10
C TYR A 69 3.93 11.26 2.13
N SER A 70 2.94 11.06 1.26
CA SER A 70 2.44 12.10 0.36
C SER A 70 0.92 12.11 0.38
N ASP A 71 0.32 13.31 0.41
CA ASP A 71 -1.13 13.49 0.34
C ASP A 71 -1.71 12.98 -1.02
N ALA A 72 -0.86 12.79 -2.03
CA ALA A 72 -1.25 12.15 -3.30
C ALA A 72 -1.38 10.61 -3.19
N VAL A 73 -0.82 10.03 -2.13
CA VAL A 73 -0.70 8.59 -1.89
C VAL A 73 -1.65 8.15 -0.78
N VAL A 74 -2.06 9.07 0.11
CA VAL A 74 -2.87 8.78 1.31
C VAL A 74 -4.14 9.63 1.33
N GLN A 75 -5.32 9.00 1.14
CA GLN A 75 -6.60 9.67 1.40
C GLN A 75 -7.06 9.37 2.82
N GLU A 76 -7.38 10.42 3.58
CA GLU A 76 -7.75 10.30 4.99
C GLU A 76 -9.17 10.75 5.28
N ARG A 77 -9.87 10.01 6.15
CA ARG A 77 -11.20 10.39 6.63
C ARG A 77 -11.36 10.05 8.11
N THR A 78 -12.14 10.85 8.83
CA THR A 78 -12.71 10.41 10.12
C THR A 78 -14.08 9.85 9.92
N HIS A 79 -14.41 8.84 10.70
CA HIS A 79 -15.78 8.39 10.84
C HIS A 79 -16.03 7.87 12.26
N GLN A 80 -17.30 7.70 12.58
CA GLN A 80 -17.73 7.12 13.83
C GLN A 80 -17.81 5.61 13.69
N LEU A 81 -17.10 4.88 14.56
CA LEU A 81 -17.20 3.42 14.68
C LEU A 81 -17.80 3.10 16.06
N GLY A 82 -19.10 2.81 16.12
CA GLY A 82 -19.81 2.71 17.39
C GLY A 82 -19.86 4.06 18.12
N ASP A 83 -19.31 4.15 19.33
CA ASP A 83 -19.14 5.42 20.06
C ASP A 83 -17.75 6.05 19.88
N LYS A 84 -16.87 5.42 19.07
CA LYS A 84 -15.45 5.76 18.96
C LYS A 84 -15.11 6.58 17.73
N LEU A 85 -14.07 7.39 17.86
CA LEU A 85 -13.40 8.03 16.75
C LEU A 85 -12.55 7.00 16.00
N ALA A 86 -12.81 6.85 14.71
CA ALA A 86 -12.01 6.06 13.79
C ALA A 86 -11.41 6.94 12.70
N MET A 87 -10.19 6.59 12.31
CA MET A 87 -9.43 7.23 11.24
C MET A 87 -9.22 6.21 10.14
N GLU A 88 -9.49 6.57 8.90
CA GLU A 88 -9.34 5.70 7.74
C GLU A 88 -8.33 6.30 6.78
N TYR A 89 -7.39 5.48 6.32
CA TYR A 89 -6.33 5.82 5.39
C TYR A 89 -6.39 4.88 4.20
N PHE A 90 -6.55 5.43 3.00
CA PHE A 90 -6.37 4.69 1.74
C PHE A 90 -4.98 4.99 1.21
N VAL A 91 -4.13 3.96 1.12
CA VAL A 91 -2.73 4.06 0.74
C VAL A 91 -2.53 3.36 -0.60
N HIS A 92 -2.00 4.06 -1.59
CA HIS A 92 -1.67 3.48 -2.90
C HIS A 92 -0.16 3.21 -3.02
N GLY A 93 0.24 2.19 -3.78
CA GLY A 93 1.64 1.90 -4.12
C GLY A 93 2.47 1.45 -2.93
N VAL A 94 1.86 0.68 -2.04
CA VAL A 94 2.47 0.31 -0.76
C VAL A 94 2.92 -1.15 -0.73
N ASP A 95 4.13 -1.41 -0.25
CA ASP A 95 4.55 -2.76 0.09
C ASP A 95 3.76 -3.22 1.35
N CYS A 96 2.91 -4.24 1.18
CA CYS A 96 2.07 -4.75 2.27
C CYS A 96 2.90 -5.28 3.46
N GLU A 97 4.10 -5.83 3.25
CA GLU A 97 4.93 -6.33 4.35
C GLU A 97 5.53 -5.17 5.15
N GLN A 98 6.03 -4.14 4.45
CA GLN A 98 6.54 -2.93 5.07
C GLN A 98 5.43 -2.20 5.83
N LEU A 99 4.24 -2.07 5.24
CA LEU A 99 3.07 -1.50 5.89
C LEU A 99 2.70 -2.27 7.16
N GLY A 100 2.75 -3.60 7.12
CA GLY A 100 2.42 -4.43 8.28
C GLY A 100 3.36 -4.16 9.46
N LYS A 101 4.67 -4.13 9.18
CA LYS A 101 5.69 -3.80 10.19
C LYS A 101 5.48 -2.40 10.76
N PHE A 102 5.20 -1.43 9.90
CA PHE A 102 4.91 -0.05 10.29
C PHE A 102 3.68 0.04 11.21
N LEU A 103 2.59 -0.61 10.84
CA LEU A 103 1.34 -0.58 11.62
C LEU A 103 1.49 -1.30 12.96
N SER A 104 2.14 -2.46 13.02
CA SER A 104 2.37 -3.18 14.28
C SER A 104 3.25 -2.38 15.24
N ALA A 105 4.32 -1.74 14.74
CA ALA A 105 5.17 -0.88 15.55
C ALA A 105 4.44 0.39 16.00
N GLY A 106 3.67 1.04 15.12
CA GLY A 106 2.82 2.18 15.45
C GLY A 106 1.78 1.84 16.53
N LYS A 107 1.09 0.70 16.41
CA LYS A 107 0.12 0.19 17.40
C LYS A 107 0.74 -0.01 18.78
N LEU A 108 1.97 -0.52 18.85
CA LEU A 108 2.68 -0.71 20.11
C LEU A 108 2.97 0.64 20.79
N MET A 109 3.47 1.62 20.05
CA MET A 109 3.78 2.95 20.60
C MET A 109 2.54 3.75 21.00
N THR A 110 1.44 3.55 20.27
CA THR A 110 0.19 4.29 20.47
C THR A 110 -0.86 3.52 21.26
N ASN A 111 -0.50 2.41 21.93
CA ASN A 111 -1.44 1.54 22.66
C ASN A 111 -2.27 2.29 23.72
N HIS A 112 -1.80 3.41 24.27
CA HIS A 112 -2.57 4.23 25.21
C HIS A 112 -3.75 4.96 24.53
N LEU A 113 -3.69 5.18 23.21
CA LEU A 113 -4.65 5.96 22.43
C LEU A 113 -5.43 5.10 21.42
N VAL A 114 -4.74 4.16 20.76
CA VAL A 114 -5.30 3.25 19.76
C VAL A 114 -5.90 2.04 20.45
N LYS A 115 -7.12 1.68 20.05
CA LYS A 115 -7.83 0.48 20.53
C LYS A 115 -7.58 -0.68 19.58
N ASN A 116 -7.85 -0.48 18.30
CA ASN A 116 -7.68 -1.49 17.25
C ASN A 116 -7.10 -0.85 15.99
N VAL A 117 -6.39 -1.67 15.23
CA VAL A 117 -5.97 -1.36 13.85
C VAL A 117 -6.47 -2.49 12.97
N ILE A 118 -7.25 -2.15 11.96
CA ILE A 118 -7.73 -3.06 10.94
C ILE A 118 -7.06 -2.61 9.65
N SER A 119 -6.37 -3.52 8.97
CA SER A 119 -5.73 -3.20 7.69
C SER A 119 -6.07 -4.28 6.68
N ILE A 120 -6.39 -3.85 5.47
CA ILE A 120 -6.63 -4.69 4.30
C ILE A 120 -5.63 -4.25 3.25
N CYS A 121 -4.78 -5.16 2.78
CA CYS A 121 -3.83 -4.88 1.70
C CYS A 121 -4.09 -5.84 0.55
N ASN A 122 -4.27 -5.33 -0.66
CA ASN A 122 -4.65 -6.12 -1.84
C ASN A 122 -5.87 -7.04 -1.60
N GLY A 123 -6.88 -6.52 -0.89
CA GLY A 123 -8.09 -7.25 -0.53
C GLY A 123 -7.90 -8.32 0.54
N ARG A 124 -6.72 -8.44 1.16
CA ARG A 124 -6.44 -9.42 2.22
C ARG A 124 -6.30 -8.73 3.59
N PRO A 125 -7.01 -9.20 4.62
CA PRO A 125 -6.80 -8.73 5.98
C PRO A 125 -5.35 -8.97 6.42
N MET A 126 -4.74 -7.96 7.02
CA MET A 126 -3.44 -8.05 7.64
C MET A 126 -3.61 -8.36 9.13
N LEU A 127 -2.81 -9.29 9.64
CA LEU A 127 -2.72 -9.56 11.07
C LEU A 127 -1.66 -8.64 11.68
N LEU A 128 -2.05 -7.81 12.65
CA LEU A 128 -1.25 -6.70 13.20
C LEU A 128 -1.02 -6.78 14.71
#